data_AF-A0A378A3P1-F1
#
_entry.id   AF-A0A378A3P1-F1
#
_cell.length_a   1.000
_cell.length_b   1.000
_cell.length_c   1.000
_cell.angle_alpha   90.00
_cell.angle_beta   90.00
_cell.angle_gamma   90.00
#
_symmetry.space_group_name_H-M   'P 1'
#
loop_
_entity.id
_entity.type
_entity.pdbx_description
1 polymer ?
#
loop_
_entity_poly.entity_id
_entity_poly.type
_entity_poly.pdbx_seq_one_letter_code
_entity_poly.pdbx_strand_id
1 'polypeptide(L)'
;MVGSPKRREIGHGRLAKRGVLAVMPTIEEFPYTVRVVSEITESNGSSSMASVCGASLALMDAGVPVKAAVAGIAMGSGERRRQLRRAV
;
A
#
# COMPACT_ATOMS: atom_id res chain seq x y z
N MET A 1 9.52 15.71 -16.93
CA MET A 1 9.66 16.49 -15.68
C MET A 1 8.65 15.93 -14.69
N VAL A 2 9.08 15.41 -13.54
CA VAL A 2 8.17 14.93 -12.50
C VAL A 2 7.39 16.14 -11.98
N GLY A 3 6.08 16.17 -12.22
CA GLY A 3 5.21 17.24 -11.73
C GLY A 3 4.91 17.07 -10.24
N SER A 4 4.28 18.07 -9.63
CA SER A 4 3.80 17.97 -8.26
C SER A 4 2.83 16.77 -8.10
N PRO A 5 2.90 16.06 -6.96
CA PRO A 5 2.11 14.84 -6.78
C PRO A 5 0.61 15.11 -6.81
N LYS A 6 -0.12 14.23 -7.49
CA LYS A 6 -1.59 14.33 -7.61
C LYS A 6 -2.26 13.90 -6.30
N ARG A 7 -3.51 14.33 -6.08
CA ARG A 7 -4.31 13.94 -4.90
C ARG A 7 -4.36 12.42 -4.67
N ARG A 8 -4.44 11.63 -5.75
CA ARG A 8 -4.45 10.16 -5.69
C ARG A 8 -3.14 9.59 -5.16
N GLU A 9 -2.01 10.11 -5.61
CA GLU A 9 -0.67 9.69 -5.17
C GLU A 9 -0.46 10.01 -3.68
N ILE A 10 -0.91 11.20 -3.24
CA ILE A 10 -0.90 11.58 -1.82
C ILE A 10 -1.76 10.61 -0.99
N GLY A 11 -2.94 10.25 -1.48
CA GLY A 11 -3.84 9.29 -0.83
C GLY A 11 -3.23 7.89 -0.72
N HIS A 12 -2.65 7.38 -1.82
CA HIS A 12 -1.98 6.08 -1.84
C HIS A 12 -0.79 6.05 -0.89
N GLY A 13 0.05 7.09 -0.88
CA GLY A 13 1.20 7.19 0.04
C GLY A 13 0.77 7.22 1.51
N ARG A 14 -0.29 7.96 1.85
CA ARG A 14 -0.86 7.96 3.20
C ARG A 14 -1.40 6.59 3.63
N LEU A 15 -2.08 5.88 2.72
CA LEU A 15 -2.59 4.54 2.99
C LEU A 15 -1.45 3.53 3.20
N ALA A 16 -0.44 3.55 2.33
CA ALA A 16 0.72 2.68 2.45
C ALA A 16 1.50 2.94 3.75
N LYS A 17 1.75 4.21 4.07
CA LYS A 17 2.37 4.62 5.34
C LYS A 17 1.61 4.07 6.54
N ARG A 18 0.28 4.18 6.56
CA ARG A 18 -0.54 3.65 7.66
C ARG A 18 -0.42 2.14 7.80
N GLY A 19 -0.37 1.40 6.69
CA GLY A 19 -0.22 -0.06 6.73
C GLY A 19 1.11 -0.49 7.34
N VAL A 20 2.19 0.20 6.99
CA VAL A 20 3.54 -0.12 7.47
C VAL A 20 3.81 0.39 8.89
N LEU A 21 3.22 1.54 9.28
CA LEU A 21 3.47 2.15 10.59
C LEU A 21 3.10 1.24 11.77
N ALA A 22 2.13 0.32 11.57
CA ALA A 22 1.71 -0.63 12.58
C ALA A 22 2.82 -1.62 13.01
N VAL A 23 3.81 -1.88 12.15
CA VAL A 23 4.91 -2.82 12.40
C VAL A 23 6.26 -2.15 12.61
N MET A 24 6.30 -0.81 12.62
CA MET A 24 7.54 -0.07 12.80
C MET A 24 8.08 -0.23 14.25
N PRO A 25 9.42 -0.29 14.42
CA PRO A 25 10.04 -0.23 15.74
C PRO A 25 9.85 1.14 16.39
N THR A 26 10.08 1.23 17.69
CA THR A 26 10.09 2.53 18.38
C THR A 26 11.40 3.28 18.10
N ILE A 27 11.45 4.57 18.46
CA ILE A 27 12.65 5.40 18.29
C ILE A 27 13.80 4.89 19.17
N GLU A 28 13.49 4.31 20.33
CA GLU A 28 14.47 3.74 21.24
C GLU A 28 15.10 2.46 20.68
N GLU A 29 14.32 1.64 19.96
CA GLU A 29 14.78 0.39 19.34
C GLU A 29 15.54 0.64 18.03
N PHE A 30 15.14 1.67 17.27
CA PHE A 30 15.74 1.99 15.98
C PHE A 30 15.76 3.51 15.76
N PRO A 31 16.84 4.21 16.19
CA PRO A 31 16.91 5.68 16.22
C PRO A 31 17.27 6.29 14.85
N TYR A 32 16.59 5.83 13.79
CA TYR A 32 16.80 6.32 12.43
C TYR A 32 15.49 6.81 11.82
N THR A 33 15.59 7.89 11.04
CA THR A 33 14.46 8.33 10.21
C THR A 33 14.40 7.50 8.94
N VAL A 34 13.28 6.83 8.71
CA VAL A 34 13.09 5.96 7.54
C VAL A 34 12.25 6.67 6.49
N ARG A 35 12.75 6.70 5.24
CA ARG A 35 12.02 7.22 4.06
C ARG A 35 11.93 6.14 3.00
N VAL A 36 10.71 5.78 2.64
CA VAL A 36 10.44 4.84 1.53
C VAL A 36 9.78 5.60 0.38
N VAL A 37 10.28 5.37 -0.83
CA VAL A 37 9.71 5.89 -2.08
C VAL A 37 9.28 4.69 -2.90
N SER A 38 8.03 4.72 -3.38
CA SER A 38 7.46 3.67 -4.23
C SER A 38 7.18 4.26 -5.60
N GLU A 39 7.91 3.80 -6.61
CA GLU A 39 7.70 4.20 -8.01
C GLU A 39 6.90 3.12 -8.72
N ILE A 40 5.70 3.50 -9.18
CA ILE A 40 4.81 2.60 -9.89
C ILE A 40 5.20 2.60 -11.37
N THR A 41 5.95 1.59 -11.79
CA THR A 41 6.40 1.44 -13.19
C THR A 41 5.26 0.97 -14.10
N GLU A 42 4.34 0.16 -13.58
CA GLU A 42 3.15 -0.33 -14.28
C GLU A 42 1.95 -0.37 -13.33
N SER A 43 0.73 -0.21 -13.86
CA SER A 43 -0.48 -0.17 -13.04
C SER A 43 -1.69 -0.74 -13.76
N ASN A 44 -2.01 -2.00 -13.46
CA ASN A 44 -3.27 -2.66 -13.85
C ASN A 44 -4.02 -3.26 -12.64
N GLY A 45 -3.76 -2.74 -11.44
CA GLY A 45 -4.32 -3.24 -10.20
C GLY A 45 -4.18 -2.25 -9.05
N SER A 46 -4.11 -2.74 -7.82
CA SER A 46 -3.96 -1.89 -6.64
C SER A 46 -2.51 -1.46 -6.40
N SER A 47 -2.11 -0.32 -6.98
CA SER A 47 -0.77 0.25 -6.77
C SER A 47 -0.51 0.71 -5.34
N SER A 48 -1.55 1.04 -4.57
CA SER A 48 -1.43 1.35 -3.14
C SER A 48 -1.06 0.12 -2.32
N MET A 49 -1.66 -1.04 -2.62
CA MET A 49 -1.33 -2.30 -1.94
C MET A 49 0.01 -2.86 -2.40
N ALA A 50 0.36 -2.71 -3.68
CA ALA A 50 1.70 -3.01 -4.18
C ALA A 50 2.77 -2.20 -3.43
N SER A 51 2.51 -0.92 -3.14
CA SER A 51 3.42 -0.08 -2.35
C SER A 51 3.58 -0.55 -0.90
N VAL A 52 2.55 -1.15 -0.29
CA VAL A 52 2.65 -1.75 1.06
C VAL A 52 3.59 -2.96 1.02
N CYS A 53 3.37 -3.87 0.07
CA CYS A 53 4.20 -5.06 -0.08
C CYS A 53 5.66 -4.68 -0.40
N GLY A 54 5.88 -3.76 -1.34
CA GLY A 54 7.21 -3.27 -1.69
C GLY A 54 7.92 -2.57 -0.52
N ALA A 55 7.20 -1.75 0.25
CA ALA A 55 7.76 -1.13 1.45
C ALA A 55 8.14 -2.18 2.51
N SER A 56 7.33 -3.22 2.71
CA SER A 56 7.67 -4.30 3.64
C SER A 56 8.96 -5.01 3.24
N LEU A 57 9.12 -5.31 1.94
CA LEU A 57 10.34 -5.94 1.42
C LEU A 57 11.55 -5.00 1.59
N ALA A 58 11.41 -3.73 1.22
CA ALA A 58 12.49 -2.74 1.34
C ALA A 58 12.93 -2.52 2.79
N LEU A 59 12.02 -2.57 3.76
CA LEU A 59 12.37 -2.45 5.18
C LEU A 59 13.14 -3.66 5.69
N MET A 60 12.73 -4.87 5.28
CA MET A 60 13.44 -6.10 5.63
C MET A 60 14.84 -6.13 5.00
N ASP A 61 14.97 -5.71 3.74
CA ASP A 61 16.25 -5.61 3.03
C ASP A 61 17.17 -4.55 3.64
N ALA A 62 16.61 -3.40 4.04
CA ALA A 62 17.35 -2.35 4.72
C ALA A 62 17.74 -2.69 6.18
N GLY A 63 17.37 -3.87 6.69
CA GLY A 63 17.68 -4.30 8.05
C GLY A 63 16.89 -3.57 9.14
N VAL A 64 15.77 -2.94 8.80
CA VAL A 64 14.89 -2.31 9.80
C VAL A 64 14.23 -3.42 10.61
N PRO A 65 14.31 -3.39 11.96
CA PRO A 65 13.73 -4.42 12.83
C PRO A 65 12.20 -4.28 12.90
N VAL A 66 11.51 -4.62 11.82
CA VAL A 66 10.05 -4.63 11.74
C VAL A 66 9.47 -5.82 12.51
N LYS A 67 8.36 -5.60 13.22
CA LYS A 67 7.72 -6.64 14.06
C LYS A 67 7.21 -7.84 13.28
N ALA A 68 6.73 -7.60 12.05
CA ALA A 68 6.24 -8.61 11.13
C ALA A 68 6.23 -8.06 9.70
N ALA A 69 6.22 -8.95 8.71
CA ALA A 69 6.00 -8.59 7.31
C ALA A 69 4.53 -8.15 7.09
N VAL A 70 4.32 -7.17 6.19
CA VAL A 70 2.99 -6.64 5.88
C VAL A 70 2.71 -6.78 4.39
N ALA A 71 1.53 -7.31 4.07
CA ALA A 71 1.01 -7.41 2.72
C ALA A 71 -0.36 -6.70 2.61
N GLY A 72 -0.71 -6.27 1.40
CA GLY A 72 -1.98 -5.62 1.10
C GLY A 72 -2.69 -6.27 -0.08
N ILE A 73 -4.02 -6.27 -0.06
CA ILE A 73 -4.87 -6.71 -1.17
C ILE A 73 -6.04 -5.74 -1.36
N ALA A 74 -6.49 -5.56 -2.60
CA ALA A 74 -7.73 -4.87 -2.90
C ALA A 74 -8.80 -5.89 -3.26
N MET A 75 -9.97 -5.79 -2.64
CA MET A 75 -11.11 -6.65 -2.91
C MET A 75 -12.23 -5.84 -3.56
N GLY A 76 -12.88 -6.44 -4.56
CA GLY A 76 -14.13 -5.94 -5.13
C GLY A 76 -15.26 -6.94 -4.83
N SER A 77 -16.46 -6.45 -4.59
CA SER A 77 -17.67 -7.27 -4.50
C SER A 77 -18.57 -6.99 -5.70
N GLY A 78 -19.14 -8.04 -6.28
CA GLY A 78 -20.11 -7.95 -7.37
C GLY A 78 -21.51 -8.24 -6.84
N GLU A 79 -22.43 -7.29 -6.96
CA GLU A 79 -23.82 -7.51 -6.63
C GLU A 79 -24.62 -7.86 -7.90
N ARG A 80 -25.15 -9.09 -7.93
CA ARG A 80 -25.96 -9.58 -9.04
C ARG A 80 -27.40 -9.08 -8.87
N ARG A 81 -27.73 -7.90 -9.41
CA ARG A 81 -29.13 -7.44 -9.51
C ARG A 81 -29.92 -8.46 -10.33
N ARG A 82 -30.92 -9.10 -9.72
CA ARG A 82 -31.85 -10.05 -10.36
C ARG A 82 -32.50 -9.40 -11.59
N GLN A 83 -31.99 -9.69 -12.79
CA GLN A 83 -32.65 -9.47 -14.09
C GLN A 83 -33.77 -10.51 -14.35
N LEU A 84 -34.47 -10.98 -13.30
CA LEU A 84 -35.58 -11.96 -13.40
C LEU A 84 -36.94 -11.25 -13.44
N ARG A 85 -37.17 -10.35 -14.41
CA ARG A 85 -38.50 -9.74 -14.62
C ARG A 85 -38.94 -9.56 -16.09
N ARG A 86 -38.24 -10.11 -17.10
CA ARG A 86 -38.69 -9.99 -18.51
C ARG A 86 -38.43 -11.21 -19.38
N ALA A 87 -38.65 -12.40 -18.83
CA ALA A 87 -38.69 -13.62 -19.63
C ALA A 87 -39.79 -14.55 -19.09
N VAL A 88 -41.03 -14.07 -19.09
CA VAL A 88 -42.26 -14.87 -19.21
C VAL A 88 -43.25 -14.02 -19.99
#